data_AF-A0AA34XKU0-F1
#
_entry.id   AF-A0AA34XKU0-F1
#
_cell.length_a   1.000
_cell.length_b   1.000
_cell.length_c   1.000
_cell.angle_alpha   90.00
_cell.angle_beta   90.00
_cell.angle_gamma   90.00
#
_symmetry.space_group_name_H-M   'P 1'
#
loop_
_entity.id
_entity.type
_entity.pdbx_description
1 polymer ?
#
loop_
_entity_poly.entity_id
_entity_poly.type
_entity_poly.pdbx_seq_one_letter_code
_entity_poly.pdbx_strand_id
1 'polypeptide(L)'
;MIQAYKKFWQGTFVFNKRTSRKDFWMALFTHLIIFVVLLKGYNFFNGLGYFQLSVLWQSIASFLLWLLWIYFLGSLLAFLAITVRRLNDTDLPWGLVFLNLVFGLGTLVLLVLNLFPSSTKRDKFKEFKLKNSSNFIASKEPENFSEMFKDYFKNYFEFRGNASRRNFWWVQIGWGALTLIFIILIYASGQFDQVMFGRDFIGTVLLKLVFILFLIGSFMPELTIHVRRLRDVGLSDLGLSILLGVTAGMTILYRIFANMIKMTYSTSHYQLFQYLMFLLVMICWISLIIIELMASGKLKKSEKIHYL
;
A
#
# COMPACT_ATOMS: atom_id res chain seq x y z
N MET A 1 -5.74 10.38 -19.65
CA MET A 1 -4.94 9.31 -19.00
C MET A 1 -5.33 9.10 -17.54
N ILE A 2 -5.22 10.11 -16.66
CA ILE A 2 -5.47 9.96 -15.20
C ILE A 2 -6.86 9.38 -14.88
N GLN A 3 -7.94 9.87 -15.51
CA GLN A 3 -9.29 9.36 -15.25
C GLN A 3 -9.46 7.88 -15.64
N ALA A 4 -8.89 7.47 -16.78
CA ALA A 4 -8.90 6.08 -17.23
C ALA A 4 -8.13 5.17 -16.25
N TYR A 5 -6.99 5.65 -15.75
CA TYR A 5 -6.21 4.92 -14.75
C TYR A 5 -6.90 4.87 -13.37
N LYS A 6 -7.71 5.88 -13.01
CA LYS A 6 -8.62 5.78 -11.85
C LYS A 6 -9.70 4.71 -12.09
N LYS A 7 -10.27 4.62 -13.30
CA LYS A 7 -11.24 3.56 -13.66
C LYS A 7 -10.62 2.16 -13.69
N PHE A 8 -9.33 2.07 -13.98
CA PHE A 8 -8.54 0.83 -13.92
C PHE A 8 -8.55 0.28 -12.49
N TRP A 9 -8.06 1.07 -11.52
CA TRP A 9 -7.98 0.64 -10.11
C TRP A 9 -9.34 0.51 -9.41
N GLN A 10 -10.31 1.39 -9.68
CA GLN A 10 -11.64 1.28 -9.06
C GLN A 10 -12.47 0.11 -9.61
N GLY A 11 -12.12 -0.37 -10.81
CA GLY A 11 -12.82 -1.45 -11.49
C GLY A 11 -12.17 -2.83 -11.33
N THR A 12 -11.20 -2.99 -10.43
CA THR A 12 -10.43 -4.22 -10.24
C THR A 12 -11.30 -5.45 -9.95
N PHE A 13 -12.40 -5.28 -9.21
CA PHE A 13 -13.32 -6.38 -8.85
C PHE A 13 -14.64 -6.36 -9.65
N VAL A 14 -14.72 -5.54 -10.71
CA VAL A 14 -15.96 -5.35 -11.47
C VAL A 14 -15.80 -5.89 -12.89
N PHE A 15 -16.26 -7.12 -13.10
CA PHE A 15 -16.17 -7.83 -14.38
C PHE A 15 -17.41 -7.70 -15.25
N ASN A 16 -18.58 -7.41 -14.67
CA ASN A 16 -19.89 -7.37 -15.35
C ASN A 16 -20.22 -6.00 -15.98
N LYS A 17 -19.20 -5.23 -16.38
CA LYS A 17 -19.37 -3.92 -17.04
C LYS A 17 -18.52 -3.85 -18.30
N ARG A 18 -18.69 -2.78 -19.07
CA ARG A 18 -17.87 -2.49 -20.26
C ARG A 18 -16.92 -1.31 -20.08
N THR A 19 -15.82 -1.32 -20.82
CA THR A 19 -14.83 -0.23 -20.86
C THR A 19 -14.58 0.22 -22.30
N SER A 20 -14.62 1.54 -22.51
CA SER A 20 -14.39 2.14 -23.83
C SER A 20 -12.96 1.87 -24.34
N ARG A 21 -12.78 1.82 -25.67
CA ARG A 21 -11.45 1.64 -26.29
C ARG A 21 -10.45 2.69 -25.80
N LYS A 22 -10.85 3.96 -25.76
CA LYS A 22 -9.99 5.06 -25.29
C LYS A 22 -9.54 4.84 -23.85
N ASP A 23 -10.46 4.50 -22.95
CA ASP A 23 -10.13 4.29 -21.54
C ASP A 23 -9.23 3.07 -21.34
N PHE A 24 -9.45 1.99 -22.10
CA PHE A 24 -8.59 0.80 -22.09
C PHE A 24 -7.14 1.15 -22.45
N TRP A 25 -6.91 1.75 -23.63
CA TRP A 25 -5.56 2.08 -24.09
C TRP A 25 -4.88 3.12 -23.22
N MET A 26 -5.62 4.12 -22.73
CA MET A 26 -5.06 5.12 -21.81
C MET A 26 -4.65 4.51 -20.47
N ALA A 27 -5.40 3.56 -19.95
CA ALA A 27 -5.04 2.84 -18.73
C ALA A 27 -3.82 1.94 -18.94
N LEU A 28 -3.80 1.16 -20.03
CA LEU A 28 -2.68 0.26 -20.37
C LEU A 28 -1.38 1.05 -20.60
N PHE A 29 -1.45 2.17 -21.32
CA PHE A 29 -0.28 3.01 -21.56
C PHE A 29 0.25 3.65 -20.27
N THR A 30 -0.65 4.12 -19.39
CA THR A 30 -0.24 4.63 -18.06
C THR A 30 0.42 3.54 -17.24
N HIS A 31 -0.15 2.33 -17.25
CA HIS A 31 0.40 1.16 -16.56
C HIS A 31 1.80 0.80 -17.09
N LEU A 32 1.97 0.79 -18.42
CA LEU A 32 3.26 0.56 -19.08
C LEU A 32 4.30 1.62 -18.72
N ILE A 33 3.93 2.90 -18.70
CA ILE A 33 4.84 3.99 -18.29
C ILE A 33 5.35 3.75 -16.87
N ILE A 34 4.47 3.47 -15.92
CA ILE A 34 4.85 3.22 -14.52
C ILE A 34 5.80 2.03 -14.43
N PHE A 35 5.49 0.95 -15.14
CA PHE A 35 6.33 -0.25 -15.18
C PHE A 35 7.72 0.04 -15.76
N VAL A 36 7.80 0.74 -16.89
CA VAL A 36 9.06 1.11 -17.54
C VAL A 36 9.87 2.05 -16.65
N VAL A 37 9.25 3.04 -16.01
CA VAL A 37 9.93 3.97 -15.10
C VAL A 37 10.54 3.23 -13.92
N LEU A 38 9.79 2.33 -13.27
CA LEU A 38 10.29 1.53 -12.15
C LEU A 38 11.43 0.58 -12.59
N LEU A 39 11.27 -0.09 -13.73
CA LEU A 39 12.29 -1.00 -14.27
C LEU A 39 13.57 -0.26 -14.69
N LYS A 40 13.45 0.90 -15.35
CA LYS A 40 14.61 1.72 -15.73
C LYS A 40 15.29 2.31 -14.52
N GLY A 41 14.53 2.74 -13.51
CA GLY A 41 15.06 3.18 -12.22
C GLY A 41 15.87 2.07 -11.54
N TYR A 42 15.31 0.86 -11.44
CA TYR A 42 16.03 -0.31 -10.90
C TYR A 42 17.35 -0.54 -11.66
N ASN A 43 17.31 -0.63 -12.99
CA ASN A 43 18.50 -0.89 -13.79
C ASN A 43 19.56 0.22 -13.66
N PHE A 44 19.12 1.48 -13.58
CA PHE A 44 20.00 2.62 -13.37
C PHE A 44 20.76 2.51 -12.04
N PHE A 45 20.06 2.32 -10.92
CA PHE A 45 20.71 2.19 -9.61
C PHE A 45 21.50 0.90 -9.46
N ASN A 46 21.07 -0.18 -10.10
CA ASN A 46 21.84 -1.43 -10.14
C ASN A 46 23.17 -1.22 -10.89
N GLY A 47 23.16 -0.47 -12.00
CA GLY A 47 24.37 -0.07 -12.70
C GLY A 47 25.27 0.87 -11.89
N LEU A 48 24.69 1.73 -11.04
CA LEU A 48 25.47 2.54 -10.10
C LEU A 48 26.13 1.70 -8.99
N GLY A 49 25.66 0.48 -8.76
CA GLY A 49 26.20 -0.46 -7.78
C GLY A 49 27.66 -0.87 -8.01
N TYR A 50 28.22 -0.58 -9.18
CA TYR A 50 29.64 -0.82 -9.52
C TYR A 50 30.57 0.34 -9.11
N PHE A 51 30.03 1.47 -8.66
CA PHE A 51 30.79 2.65 -8.23
C PHE A 51 30.90 2.73 -6.69
N GLN A 52 31.48 3.81 -6.16
CA GLN A 52 31.53 4.08 -4.72
C GLN A 52 30.11 4.12 -4.12
N LEU A 53 29.99 3.77 -2.84
CA LEU A 53 28.70 3.59 -2.15
C LEU A 53 27.84 2.47 -2.76
N SER A 54 28.47 1.41 -3.27
CA SER A 54 27.80 0.26 -3.91
C SER A 54 26.59 -0.27 -3.11
N VAL A 55 26.72 -0.39 -1.78
CA VAL A 55 25.65 -0.89 -0.90
C VAL A 55 24.44 0.05 -0.88
N LEU A 56 24.66 1.38 -0.93
CA LEU A 56 23.58 2.36 -1.02
C LEU A 56 22.83 2.19 -2.34
N TRP A 57 23.55 2.18 -3.46
CA TRP A 57 22.93 2.09 -4.78
C TRP A 57 22.18 0.79 -4.97
N GLN A 58 22.75 -0.32 -4.52
CA GLN A 58 22.09 -1.63 -4.52
C GLN A 58 20.84 -1.64 -3.63
N SER A 59 20.85 -0.92 -2.50
CA SER A 59 19.68 -0.79 -1.62
C SER A 59 18.54 -0.01 -2.27
N ILE A 60 18.85 1.08 -2.96
CA ILE A 60 17.87 1.84 -3.74
C ILE A 60 17.33 0.99 -4.89
N ALA A 61 18.21 0.26 -5.59
CA ALA A 61 17.79 -0.65 -6.66
C ALA A 61 16.84 -1.73 -6.11
N SER A 62 17.20 -2.36 -5.00
CA SER A 62 16.36 -3.38 -4.36
C SER A 62 15.02 -2.81 -3.91
N PHE A 63 14.99 -1.60 -3.34
CA PHE A 63 13.75 -0.92 -2.98
C PHE A 63 12.83 -0.72 -4.20
N LEU A 64 13.37 -0.23 -5.33
CA LEU A 64 12.62 -0.08 -6.57
C LEU A 64 12.13 -1.42 -7.13
N LEU A 65 12.93 -2.47 -7.00
CA LEU A 65 12.55 -3.83 -7.40
C LEU A 65 11.37 -4.34 -6.56
N TRP A 66 11.40 -4.14 -5.24
CA TRP A 66 10.28 -4.48 -4.36
C TRP A 66 9.01 -3.72 -4.73
N LEU A 67 9.11 -2.41 -5.00
CA LEU A 67 7.99 -1.61 -5.48
C LEU A 67 7.44 -2.13 -6.83
N LEU A 68 8.32 -2.52 -7.75
CA LEU A 68 7.92 -3.11 -9.03
C LEU A 68 7.12 -4.40 -8.82
N TRP A 69 7.58 -5.30 -7.94
CA TRP A 69 6.88 -6.56 -7.64
C TRP A 69 5.52 -6.32 -6.99
N ILE A 70 5.44 -5.45 -5.99
CA ILE A 70 4.18 -5.10 -5.32
C ILE A 70 3.20 -4.50 -6.34
N TYR A 71 3.68 -3.58 -7.17
CA TYR A 71 2.87 -2.96 -8.22
C TYR A 71 2.39 -3.98 -9.26
N PHE A 72 3.27 -4.86 -9.74
CA PHE A 72 2.94 -5.89 -10.71
C PHE A 72 1.90 -6.87 -10.16
N LEU A 73 2.12 -7.41 -8.95
CA LEU A 73 1.19 -8.34 -8.32
C LEU A 73 -0.15 -7.67 -8.01
N GLY A 74 -0.14 -6.45 -7.46
CA GLY A 74 -1.36 -5.72 -7.13
C GLY A 74 -2.18 -5.29 -8.36
N SER A 75 -1.52 -5.03 -9.49
CA SER A 75 -2.18 -4.64 -10.74
C SER A 75 -2.65 -5.82 -11.60
N LEU A 76 -2.17 -7.04 -11.34
CA LEU A 76 -2.52 -8.23 -12.11
C LEU A 76 -4.04 -8.42 -12.22
N LEU A 77 -4.75 -8.33 -11.09
CA LEU A 77 -6.19 -8.47 -11.06
C LEU A 77 -6.90 -7.32 -11.81
N ALA A 78 -6.37 -6.11 -11.70
CA ALA A 78 -6.93 -4.94 -12.38
C ALA A 78 -6.74 -5.03 -13.91
N PHE A 79 -5.61 -5.58 -14.35
CA PHE A 79 -5.31 -5.87 -15.74
C PHE A 79 -6.25 -6.92 -16.33
N LEU A 80 -6.51 -8.00 -15.60
CA LEU A 80 -7.50 -9.00 -16.00
C LEU A 80 -8.90 -8.37 -16.07
N ALA A 81 -9.30 -7.60 -15.05
CA ALA A 81 -10.61 -6.98 -15.00
C ALA A 81 -10.85 -5.97 -16.12
N ILE A 82 -9.88 -5.12 -16.46
CA ILE A 82 -10.05 -4.18 -17.58
C ILE A 82 -10.10 -4.90 -18.94
N THR A 83 -9.38 -6.01 -19.09
CA THR A 83 -9.42 -6.85 -20.30
C THR A 83 -10.78 -7.52 -20.45
N VAL A 84 -11.33 -8.12 -19.39
CA VAL A 84 -12.70 -8.67 -19.40
C VAL A 84 -13.71 -7.58 -19.77
N ARG A 85 -13.60 -6.38 -19.16
CA ARG A 85 -14.51 -5.26 -19.49
C ARG A 85 -14.35 -4.77 -20.92
N ARG A 86 -13.18 -4.91 -21.55
CA ARG A 86 -12.96 -4.55 -22.95
C ARG A 86 -13.56 -5.60 -23.89
N LEU A 87 -13.38 -6.89 -23.60
CA LEU A 87 -14.01 -7.98 -24.35
C LEU A 87 -15.55 -7.91 -24.27
N ASN A 88 -16.10 -7.57 -23.11
CA ASN A 88 -17.53 -7.33 -22.95
C ASN A 88 -18.05 -6.14 -23.78
N ASP A 89 -17.20 -5.18 -24.13
CA ASP A 89 -17.57 -4.03 -24.98
C ASP A 89 -17.59 -4.39 -26.47
N THR A 90 -16.85 -5.43 -26.86
CA THR A 90 -16.81 -5.99 -28.22
C THR A 90 -17.77 -7.16 -28.41
N ASP A 91 -18.63 -7.45 -27.42
CA ASP A 91 -19.53 -8.62 -27.36
C ASP A 91 -18.81 -9.98 -27.48
N LEU A 92 -17.52 -10.03 -27.15
CA LEU A 92 -16.74 -11.25 -27.13
C LEU A 92 -16.92 -12.00 -25.78
N PRO A 93 -16.79 -13.33 -25.77
CA PRO A 93 -16.84 -14.11 -24.53
C PRO A 93 -15.67 -13.74 -23.61
N TRP A 94 -15.97 -13.52 -22.33
CA TRP A 94 -14.98 -13.14 -21.32
C TRP A 94 -13.86 -14.18 -21.14
N GLY A 95 -14.13 -15.46 -21.43
CA GLY A 95 -13.18 -16.56 -21.30
C GLY A 95 -11.92 -16.41 -22.16
N LEU A 96 -11.94 -15.55 -23.19
CA LEU A 96 -10.76 -15.25 -23.99
C LEU A 96 -9.63 -14.60 -23.17
N VAL A 97 -9.91 -14.06 -21.97
CA VAL A 97 -8.87 -13.56 -21.07
C VAL A 97 -7.85 -14.64 -20.69
N PHE A 98 -8.23 -15.92 -20.66
CA PHE A 98 -7.30 -17.02 -20.39
C PHE A 98 -6.24 -17.22 -21.48
N LEU A 99 -6.39 -16.59 -22.65
CA LEU A 99 -5.30 -16.55 -23.64
C LEU A 99 -4.04 -15.87 -23.07
N ASN A 100 -4.15 -15.01 -22.05
CA ASN A 100 -2.96 -14.49 -21.35
C ASN A 100 -2.09 -15.58 -20.69
N LEU A 101 -2.63 -16.78 -20.43
CA LEU A 101 -1.87 -17.92 -19.90
C LEU A 101 -0.97 -18.56 -20.96
N VAL A 102 -1.34 -18.42 -22.24
CA VAL A 102 -0.50 -18.86 -23.37
C VAL A 102 0.50 -17.74 -23.63
N PHE A 103 1.63 -17.80 -22.91
CA PHE A 103 2.70 -16.79 -22.96
C PHE A 103 3.08 -16.43 -24.41
N GLY A 104 3.13 -15.13 -24.70
CA GLY A 104 3.54 -14.58 -26.00
C GLY A 104 2.40 -14.52 -27.04
N LEU A 105 1.95 -15.67 -27.54
CA LEU A 105 0.96 -15.68 -28.63
C LEU A 105 -0.44 -15.26 -28.17
N GLY A 106 -0.89 -15.70 -27.00
CA GLY A 106 -2.23 -15.39 -26.52
C GLY A 106 -2.39 -13.94 -26.05
N THR A 107 -1.32 -13.31 -25.54
CA THR A 107 -1.30 -11.87 -25.22
C THR A 107 -1.36 -11.01 -26.50
N LEU A 108 -0.68 -11.43 -27.58
CA LEU A 108 -0.76 -10.76 -28.89
C LEU A 108 -2.16 -10.85 -29.50
N VAL A 109 -2.78 -12.03 -29.47
CA VAL A 109 -4.16 -12.21 -29.94
C VAL A 109 -5.11 -11.30 -29.14
N LEU A 110 -5.01 -11.28 -27.81
CA LEU A 110 -5.81 -10.38 -26.97
C LEU A 110 -5.57 -8.90 -27.29
N LEU A 111 -4.33 -8.52 -27.59
CA LEU A 111 -4.00 -7.15 -27.99
C LEU A 111 -4.73 -6.76 -29.29
N VAL A 112 -4.80 -7.67 -30.26
CA VAL A 112 -5.57 -7.50 -31.50
C VAL A 112 -7.06 -7.43 -31.22
N LEU A 113 -7.61 -8.34 -30.42
CA LEU A 113 -9.04 -8.35 -30.05
C LEU A 113 -9.46 -7.05 -29.36
N ASN A 114 -8.59 -6.48 -28.52
CA ASN A 114 -8.85 -5.21 -27.82
C ASN A 114 -8.82 -3.98 -28.74
N LEU A 115 -8.32 -4.09 -29.98
CA LEU A 115 -8.38 -3.03 -31.01
C LEU A 115 -9.73 -2.94 -31.70
N PHE A 116 -10.55 -4.00 -31.66
CA PHE A 116 -11.84 -4.01 -32.34
C PHE A 116 -12.74 -2.86 -31.89
N PRO A 117 -13.58 -2.33 -32.79
CA PRO A 117 -14.54 -1.28 -32.44
C PRO A 117 -15.55 -1.79 -31.40
N SER A 118 -16.12 -0.88 -30.63
CA SER A 118 -17.21 -1.19 -29.70
C SER A 118 -18.41 -1.74 -30.47
N SER A 119 -19.08 -2.75 -29.91
CA SER A 119 -20.29 -3.30 -30.51
C SER A 119 -21.41 -2.27 -30.59
N THR A 120 -22.22 -2.37 -31.63
CA THR A 120 -23.46 -1.60 -31.81
C THR A 120 -24.56 -2.07 -30.86
N LYS A 121 -24.53 -3.33 -30.41
CA LYS A 121 -25.49 -3.91 -29.45
C LYS A 121 -25.10 -3.57 -28.01
N ARG A 122 -25.29 -2.31 -27.65
CA ARG A 122 -24.85 -1.74 -26.36
C ARG A 122 -25.65 -2.19 -25.13
N ASP A 123 -26.63 -3.07 -25.27
CA ASP A 123 -27.66 -3.27 -24.26
C ASP A 123 -27.27 -4.28 -23.17
N LYS A 124 -26.30 -5.17 -23.44
CA LYS A 124 -25.93 -6.26 -22.52
C LYS A 124 -25.17 -5.78 -21.28
N PHE A 125 -24.27 -4.81 -21.41
CA PHE A 125 -23.42 -4.33 -20.31
C PHE A 125 -23.39 -2.80 -20.21
N LYS A 126 -23.52 -2.28 -18.98
CA LYS A 126 -23.40 -0.84 -18.69
C LYS A 126 -21.93 -0.43 -18.62
N GLU A 127 -21.63 0.81 -19.01
CA GLU A 127 -20.27 1.37 -18.92
C GLU A 127 -19.81 1.51 -17.46
N PHE A 128 -18.56 1.16 -17.19
CA PHE A 128 -17.95 1.44 -15.90
C PHE A 128 -17.76 2.95 -15.71
N LYS A 129 -18.51 3.52 -14.77
CA LYS A 129 -18.33 4.89 -14.28
C LYS A 129 -17.56 4.88 -12.96
N LEU A 130 -16.74 5.91 -12.77
CA LEU A 130 -16.09 6.16 -11.49
C LEU A 130 -17.15 6.26 -10.39
N LYS A 131 -16.91 5.63 -9.25
CA LYS A 131 -17.79 5.79 -8.09
C LYS A 131 -17.52 7.18 -7.51
N ASN A 132 -18.43 8.12 -7.71
CA ASN A 132 -18.42 9.37 -6.95
C ASN A 132 -18.84 9.03 -5.52
N SER A 133 -17.84 8.88 -4.65
CA SER A 133 -17.81 9.37 -3.28
C SER A 133 -19.19 9.60 -2.65
N SER A 134 -19.85 8.53 -2.20
CA SER A 134 -21.08 8.63 -1.42
C SER A 134 -20.85 9.48 -0.16
N ASN A 135 -21.88 10.25 0.23
CA ASN A 135 -21.92 11.06 1.43
C ASN A 135 -21.56 10.20 2.65
N PHE A 136 -20.35 10.38 3.16
CA PHE A 136 -19.93 9.72 4.39
C PHE A 136 -20.69 10.39 5.54
N ILE A 137 -21.56 9.63 6.21
CA ILE A 137 -22.23 10.08 7.42
C ILE A 137 -21.28 9.77 8.57
N ALA A 138 -20.73 10.81 9.21
CA ALA A 138 -19.89 10.63 10.38
C ALA A 138 -20.69 9.93 11.49
N SER A 139 -20.21 8.77 11.93
CA SER A 139 -20.74 8.11 13.13
C SER A 139 -20.52 9.02 14.34
N LYS A 140 -21.47 9.01 15.29
CA LYS A 140 -21.31 9.65 16.59
C LYS A 140 -20.00 9.13 17.21
N GLU A 141 -19.20 10.03 17.77
CA GLU A 141 -17.94 9.62 18.40
C GLU A 141 -18.20 8.63 19.54
N PRO A 142 -17.49 7.50 19.58
CA PRO A 142 -17.62 6.52 20.65
C PRO A 142 -17.18 7.13 21.99
N GLU A 143 -17.96 6.85 23.03
CA GLU A 143 -17.72 7.37 24.38
C GLU A 143 -16.87 6.38 25.21
N ASN A 144 -17.11 5.08 25.03
CA ASN A 144 -16.45 4.00 25.78
C ASN A 144 -15.34 3.31 24.98
N PHE A 145 -14.33 2.76 25.67
CA PHE A 145 -13.22 2.00 25.05
C PHE A 145 -13.71 0.83 24.16
N SER A 146 -14.70 0.07 24.64
CA SER A 146 -15.29 -1.03 23.87
C SER A 146 -15.95 -0.52 22.57
N GLU A 147 -16.61 0.64 22.62
CA GLU A 147 -17.21 1.26 21.44
C GLU A 147 -16.15 1.79 20.46
N MET A 148 -15.04 2.34 20.98
CA MET A 148 -13.89 2.76 20.17
C MET A 148 -13.30 1.58 19.38
N PHE A 149 -13.09 0.46 20.06
CA PHE A 149 -12.61 -0.78 19.42
C PHE A 149 -13.62 -1.36 18.43
N LYS A 150 -14.92 -1.34 18.75
CA LYS A 150 -15.97 -1.75 17.81
C LYS A 150 -16.02 -0.86 16.58
N ASP A 151 -15.89 0.46 16.75
CA ASP A 151 -15.86 1.40 15.63
C ASP A 151 -14.64 1.15 14.74
N TYR A 152 -13.47 0.91 15.34
CA TYR A 152 -12.23 0.55 14.62
C TYR A 152 -12.44 -0.65 13.69
N PHE A 153 -12.99 -1.75 14.19
CA PHE A 153 -13.25 -2.94 13.37
C PHE A 153 -14.43 -2.78 12.40
N LYS A 154 -15.49 -2.04 12.79
CA LYS A 154 -16.64 -1.79 11.90
C LYS A 154 -16.24 -0.96 10.68
N ASN A 155 -15.29 -0.07 10.86
CA ASN A 155 -14.82 0.86 9.84
C ASN A 155 -13.53 0.43 9.14
N TYR A 156 -13.22 -0.86 9.16
CA TYR A 156 -11.96 -1.47 8.70
C TYR A 156 -11.41 -0.90 7.37
N PHE A 157 -12.26 -0.72 6.35
CA PHE A 157 -11.88 -0.25 5.00
C PHE A 157 -12.38 1.16 4.66
N GLU A 158 -12.92 1.89 5.64
CA GLU A 158 -13.52 3.19 5.38
C GLU A 158 -12.54 4.31 5.72
N PHE A 159 -11.79 4.78 4.73
CA PHE A 159 -10.79 5.84 4.91
C PHE A 159 -11.40 7.23 5.16
N ARG A 160 -12.73 7.37 5.13
CA ARG A 160 -13.43 8.62 5.41
C ARG A 160 -13.95 8.64 6.83
N GLY A 161 -14.13 9.86 7.32
CA GLY A 161 -14.57 10.12 8.68
C GLY A 161 -13.47 10.60 9.59
N ASN A 162 -13.89 10.82 10.82
CA ASN A 162 -13.11 11.53 11.81
C ASN A 162 -12.68 10.53 12.89
N ALA A 163 -11.41 10.59 13.25
CA ALA A 163 -10.85 9.91 14.42
C ALA A 163 -10.38 11.00 15.39
N SER A 164 -11.18 11.24 16.44
CA SER A 164 -10.76 12.18 17.48
C SER A 164 -9.47 11.73 18.15
N ARG A 165 -8.72 12.70 18.67
CA ARG A 165 -7.44 12.44 19.35
C ARG A 165 -7.59 11.37 20.44
N ARG A 166 -8.66 11.45 21.23
CA ARG A 166 -8.96 10.48 22.29
C ARG A 166 -9.17 9.08 21.71
N ASN A 167 -10.05 8.95 20.72
CA ASN A 167 -10.36 7.68 20.08
C ASN A 167 -9.08 7.03 19.50
N PHE A 168 -8.29 7.82 18.76
CA PHE A 168 -7.02 7.38 18.19
C PHE A 168 -6.07 6.81 19.25
N TRP A 169 -5.74 7.58 20.28
CA TRP A 169 -4.73 7.14 21.26
C TRP A 169 -5.19 5.95 22.12
N TRP A 170 -6.48 5.85 22.45
CA TRP A 170 -6.98 4.66 23.17
C TRP A 170 -6.88 3.39 22.33
N VAL A 171 -7.20 3.48 21.03
CA VAL A 171 -7.02 2.36 20.09
C VAL A 171 -5.53 2.01 19.97
N GLN A 172 -4.65 3.00 19.80
CA GLN A 172 -3.20 2.78 19.70
C GLN A 172 -2.60 2.14 20.96
N ILE A 173 -3.05 2.55 22.15
CA ILE A 173 -2.61 1.93 23.41
C ILE A 173 -3.07 0.46 23.48
N GLY A 174 -4.33 0.17 23.12
CA GLY A 174 -4.84 -1.19 23.14
C GLY A 174 -4.11 -2.11 22.15
N TRP A 175 -3.83 -1.63 20.93
CA TRP A 175 -3.01 -2.35 19.95
C TRP A 175 -1.55 -2.49 20.40
N GLY A 176 -0.97 -1.45 20.99
CA GLY A 176 0.36 -1.48 21.61
C GLY A 176 0.48 -2.52 22.71
N ALA A 177 -0.52 -2.62 23.59
CA ALA A 177 -0.55 -3.64 24.64
C ALA A 177 -0.66 -5.06 24.06
N LEU A 178 -1.54 -5.25 23.06
CA LEU A 178 -1.73 -6.56 22.43
C LEU A 178 -0.47 -7.03 21.67
N THR A 179 0.15 -6.13 20.91
CA THR A 179 1.43 -6.42 20.24
C THR A 179 2.55 -6.75 21.24
N LEU A 180 2.62 -6.03 22.36
CA LEU A 180 3.59 -6.31 23.42
C LEU A 180 3.39 -7.70 24.03
N ILE A 181 2.13 -8.10 24.28
CA ILE A 181 1.80 -9.45 24.76
C ILE A 181 2.31 -10.51 23.78
N PHE A 182 2.04 -10.35 22.47
CA PHE A 182 2.56 -11.28 21.46
C PHE A 182 4.09 -11.36 21.47
N ILE A 183 4.79 -10.23 21.57
CA ILE A 183 6.26 -10.20 21.61
C ILE A 183 6.78 -10.97 22.83
N ILE A 184 6.22 -10.71 24.02
CA ILE A 184 6.62 -11.38 25.26
C ILE A 184 6.37 -12.89 25.15
N LEU A 185 5.21 -13.30 24.65
CA LEU A 185 4.86 -14.72 24.48
C LEU A 185 5.78 -15.42 23.48
N ILE A 186 6.06 -14.80 22.33
CA ILE A 186 6.98 -15.36 21.33
C ILE A 186 8.39 -15.49 21.90
N TYR A 187 8.86 -14.48 22.62
CA TYR A 187 10.17 -14.50 23.25
C TYR A 187 10.27 -15.60 24.32
N ALA A 188 9.32 -15.63 25.26
CA ALA A 188 9.28 -16.64 26.32
C ALA A 188 9.17 -18.07 25.79
N SER A 189 8.27 -18.30 24.82
CA SER A 189 8.12 -19.59 24.13
C SER A 189 9.40 -19.99 23.42
N GLY A 190 10.05 -19.06 22.72
CA GLY A 190 11.32 -19.33 22.04
C GLY A 190 12.44 -19.69 23.01
N GLN A 191 12.55 -19.00 24.15
CA GLN A 191 13.53 -19.35 25.19
C GLN A 191 13.27 -20.74 25.78
N PHE A 192 12.01 -21.06 26.06
CA PHE A 192 11.62 -22.38 26.55
C PHE A 192 12.01 -23.49 25.56
N ASP A 193 11.66 -23.33 24.28
CA ASP A 193 11.96 -24.29 23.23
C ASP A 193 13.47 -24.50 23.04
N GLN A 194 14.27 -23.43 23.15
CA GLN A 194 15.73 -23.51 23.08
C GLN A 194 16.30 -24.33 24.23
N VAL A 195 15.79 -24.17 25.46
CA VAL A 195 16.25 -24.95 26.63
C VAL A 195 15.84 -26.42 26.52
N MET A 196 14.61 -26.70 26.08
CA MET A 196 14.06 -28.06 26.07
C MET A 196 14.48 -28.87 24.84
N PHE A 197 14.57 -28.23 23.68
CA PHE A 197 14.72 -28.89 22.38
C PHE A 197 15.91 -28.39 21.56
N GLY A 198 16.63 -27.35 22.01
CA GLY A 198 17.78 -26.77 21.30
C GLY A 198 17.44 -26.05 19.99
N ARG A 199 16.15 -25.87 19.69
CA ARG A 199 15.63 -25.20 18.49
C ARG A 199 14.18 -24.79 18.70
N ASP A 200 13.70 -23.85 17.90
CA ASP A 200 12.29 -23.48 17.87
C ASP A 200 11.42 -24.72 17.55
N PHE A 201 10.46 -25.02 18.43
CA PHE A 201 9.52 -26.12 18.28
C PHE A 201 8.21 -25.62 17.66
N ILE A 202 7.28 -26.55 17.40
CA ILE A 202 6.05 -26.24 16.66
C ILE A 202 5.19 -25.17 17.36
N GLY A 203 5.22 -25.09 18.70
CA GLY A 203 4.51 -24.08 19.48
C GLY A 203 4.96 -22.66 19.15
N THR A 204 6.27 -22.39 19.21
CA THR A 204 6.83 -21.06 18.86
C THR A 204 6.59 -20.72 17.39
N VAL A 205 6.73 -21.70 16.48
CA VAL A 205 6.46 -21.49 15.04
C VAL A 205 5.00 -21.10 14.80
N LEU A 206 4.05 -21.82 15.41
CA LEU A 206 2.63 -21.50 15.31
C LEU A 206 2.32 -20.11 15.89
N LEU A 207 2.91 -19.76 17.02
CA LEU A 207 2.71 -18.44 17.63
C LEU A 207 3.24 -17.30 16.73
N LYS A 208 4.40 -17.49 16.10
CA LYS A 208 4.94 -16.56 15.09
C LYS A 208 4.00 -16.44 13.88
N LEU A 209 3.44 -17.54 13.39
CA LEU A 209 2.48 -17.53 12.29
C LEU A 209 1.20 -16.78 12.65
N VAL A 210 0.63 -17.04 13.84
CA VAL A 210 -0.54 -16.30 14.35
C VAL A 210 -0.24 -14.81 14.46
N PHE A 211 0.95 -14.45 14.94
CA PHE A 211 1.36 -13.05 15.00
C PHE A 211 1.49 -12.40 13.61
N ILE A 212 2.01 -13.11 12.61
CA ILE A 212 2.04 -12.61 11.22
C ILE A 212 0.63 -12.41 10.68
N LEU A 213 -0.29 -13.36 10.90
CA LEU A 213 -1.69 -13.24 10.48
C LEU A 213 -2.37 -12.05 11.18
N PHE A 214 -2.08 -11.86 12.45
CA PHE A 214 -2.53 -10.71 13.23
C PHE A 214 -2.03 -9.38 12.65
N LEU A 215 -0.75 -9.26 12.31
CA LEU A 215 -0.19 -8.07 11.66
C LEU A 215 -0.82 -7.79 10.29
N ILE A 216 -1.07 -8.83 9.49
CA ILE A 216 -1.73 -8.70 8.19
C ILE A 216 -3.18 -8.23 8.38
N GLY A 217 -3.89 -8.80 9.36
CA GLY A 217 -5.27 -8.43 9.70
C GLY A 217 -5.42 -7.06 10.37
N SER A 218 -4.38 -6.52 11.00
CA SER A 218 -4.40 -5.18 11.60
C SER A 218 -3.89 -4.09 10.67
N PHE A 219 -3.15 -4.44 9.62
CA PHE A 219 -2.53 -3.49 8.71
C PHE A 219 -3.52 -2.46 8.12
N MET A 220 -4.65 -2.94 7.60
CA MET A 220 -5.63 -2.06 6.95
C MET A 220 -6.35 -1.15 7.96
N PRO A 221 -6.87 -1.64 9.10
CA PRO A 221 -7.47 -0.80 10.13
C PRO A 221 -6.53 0.25 10.72
N GLU A 222 -5.26 -0.10 10.95
CA GLU A 222 -4.25 0.86 11.37
C GLU A 222 -4.09 1.97 10.34
N LEU A 223 -3.91 1.61 9.07
CA LEU A 223 -3.80 2.59 8.00
C LEU A 223 -5.06 3.46 7.93
N THR A 224 -6.24 2.87 8.11
CA THR A 224 -7.52 3.60 8.14
C THR A 224 -7.58 4.63 9.27
N ILE A 225 -7.24 4.27 10.50
CA ILE A 225 -7.32 5.21 11.64
C ILE A 225 -6.27 6.32 11.53
N HIS A 226 -5.05 6.00 11.07
CA HIS A 226 -4.01 7.01 10.79
C HIS A 226 -4.46 8.00 9.71
N VAL A 227 -5.04 7.52 8.61
CA VAL A 227 -5.55 8.39 7.53
C VAL A 227 -6.65 9.33 8.05
N ARG A 228 -7.63 8.79 8.79
CA ARG A 228 -8.71 9.58 9.40
C ARG A 228 -8.16 10.64 10.35
N ARG A 229 -7.22 10.23 11.20
CA ARG A 229 -6.62 11.11 12.20
C ARG A 229 -5.84 12.26 11.57
N LEU A 230 -5.01 11.98 10.58
CA LEU A 230 -4.23 12.99 9.86
C LEU A 230 -5.15 13.97 9.10
N ARG A 231 -6.24 13.47 8.50
CA ARG A 231 -7.23 14.32 7.83
C ARG A 231 -7.97 15.23 8.82
N ASP A 232 -8.29 14.74 10.01
CA ASP A 232 -8.96 15.53 11.06
C ASP A 232 -8.13 16.70 11.56
N VAL A 233 -6.81 16.55 11.60
CA VAL A 233 -5.89 17.65 11.95
C VAL A 233 -5.96 18.78 10.91
N GLY A 234 -6.42 18.46 9.70
CA GLY A 234 -6.62 19.40 8.60
C GLY A 234 -5.70 19.15 7.41
N LEU A 235 -4.94 18.05 7.40
CA LEU A 235 -3.99 17.73 6.34
C LEU A 235 -4.74 17.45 5.02
N SER A 236 -4.23 17.99 3.91
CA SER A 236 -4.75 17.69 2.57
C SER A 236 -4.50 16.22 2.19
N ASP A 237 -5.30 15.66 1.29
CA ASP A 237 -5.11 14.27 0.84
C ASP A 237 -3.71 14.05 0.20
N LEU A 238 -3.14 15.10 -0.42
CA LEU A 238 -1.77 15.08 -0.93
C LEU A 238 -0.74 15.10 0.20
N GLY A 239 -0.88 15.99 1.18
CA GLY A 239 0.02 16.05 2.33
C GLY A 239 0.02 14.75 3.14
N LEU A 240 -1.15 14.12 3.28
CA LEU A 240 -1.31 12.81 3.91
C LEU A 240 -0.57 11.71 3.15
N SER A 241 -0.75 11.67 1.83
CA SER A 241 -0.09 10.69 0.96
C SER A 241 1.43 10.84 1.01
N ILE A 242 1.94 12.08 1.04
CA ILE A 242 3.37 12.36 1.16
C ILE A 242 3.89 11.94 2.54
N LEU A 243 3.22 12.34 3.62
CA LEU A 243 3.68 12.03 4.98
C LEU A 243 3.75 10.52 5.22
N LEU A 244 2.66 9.80 4.97
CA LEU A 244 2.63 8.34 5.15
C LEU A 244 3.53 7.61 4.14
N GLY A 245 3.58 8.09 2.89
CA GLY A 245 4.38 7.49 1.84
C GLY A 245 5.89 7.63 2.10
N VAL A 246 6.34 8.81 2.55
CA VAL A 246 7.74 9.07 2.87
C VAL A 246 8.15 8.32 4.14
N THR A 247 7.33 8.30 5.18
CA THR A 247 7.64 7.55 6.41
C THR A 247 7.76 6.04 6.13
N ALA A 248 6.81 5.46 5.39
CA ALA A 248 6.85 4.05 4.98
C ALA A 248 8.02 3.77 4.02
N GLY A 249 8.24 4.63 3.02
CA GLY A 249 9.33 4.48 2.06
C GLY A 249 10.70 4.52 2.72
N MET A 250 10.96 5.50 3.58
CA MET A 250 12.24 5.64 4.29
C MET A 250 12.49 4.49 5.28
N THR A 251 11.46 4.02 5.98
CA THR A 251 11.61 2.88 6.90
C THR A 251 11.96 1.60 6.16
N ILE A 252 11.29 1.31 5.05
CA ILE A 252 11.59 0.15 4.21
C ILE A 252 13.00 0.26 3.62
N LEU A 253 13.36 1.42 3.08
CA LEU A 253 14.70 1.64 2.51
C LEU A 253 15.80 1.44 3.56
N TYR A 254 15.63 2.01 4.76
CA TYR A 254 16.55 1.80 5.87
C TYR A 254 16.67 0.32 6.27
N ARG A 255 15.55 -0.42 6.32
CA ARG A 255 15.57 -1.86 6.63
C ARG A 255 16.33 -2.66 5.58
N ILE A 256 16.10 -2.37 4.30
CA ILE A 256 16.81 -3.00 3.18
C ILE A 256 18.32 -2.70 3.30
N PHE A 257 18.67 -1.43 3.49
CA PHE A 257 20.06 -0.98 3.61
C PHE A 257 20.79 -1.63 4.80
N ALA A 258 20.16 -1.63 5.97
CA ALA A 258 20.71 -2.27 7.17
C ALA A 258 20.89 -3.79 6.98
N ASN A 259 19.98 -4.46 6.27
CA ASN A 259 20.11 -5.88 5.96
C ASN A 259 21.26 -6.15 4.98
N MET A 260 21.46 -5.31 3.95
CA MET A 260 22.59 -5.48 3.03
C MET A 260 23.93 -5.30 3.74
N ILE A 261 24.08 -4.30 4.59
CA ILE A 261 25.32 -4.11 5.38
C ILE A 261 25.66 -5.39 6.16
N LYS A 262 24.64 -6.04 6.75
CA LYS A 262 24.83 -7.29 7.50
C LYS A 262 25.29 -8.44 6.60
N MET A 263 24.74 -8.55 5.38
CA MET A 263 25.10 -9.63 4.45
C MET A 263 26.50 -9.44 3.84
N THR A 264 26.91 -8.19 3.60
CA THR A 264 28.21 -7.88 2.97
C THR A 264 29.34 -7.72 4.00
N TYR A 265 29.03 -7.80 5.30
CA TYR A 265 29.98 -7.57 6.40
C TYR A 265 30.74 -6.23 6.32
N SER A 266 30.17 -5.23 5.65
CA SER A 266 30.80 -3.93 5.37
C SER A 266 30.45 -2.85 6.40
N THR A 267 30.22 -3.23 7.65
CA THR A 267 29.67 -2.35 8.71
C THR A 267 30.53 -1.11 8.94
N SER A 268 31.84 -1.26 9.01
CA SER A 268 32.79 -0.17 9.28
C SER A 268 32.75 0.95 8.23
N HIS A 269 32.54 0.61 6.95
CA HIS A 269 32.56 1.59 5.86
C HIS A 269 31.28 2.44 5.77
N TYR A 270 30.15 1.93 6.27
CA TYR A 270 28.84 2.56 6.11
C TYR A 270 28.20 2.99 7.44
N GLN A 271 28.92 2.89 8.56
CA GLN A 271 28.39 3.16 9.89
C GLN A 271 27.82 4.58 10.04
N LEU A 272 28.57 5.60 9.60
CA LEU A 272 28.10 6.99 9.61
C LEU A 272 26.81 7.14 8.79
N PHE A 273 26.79 6.57 7.58
CA PHE A 273 25.64 6.67 6.70
C PHE A 273 24.41 5.95 7.26
N GLN A 274 24.60 4.80 7.91
CA GLN A 274 23.54 4.08 8.61
C GLN A 274 22.94 4.94 9.74
N TYR A 275 23.76 5.66 10.51
CA TYR A 275 23.26 6.58 11.54
C TYR A 275 22.50 7.77 10.95
N LEU A 276 22.98 8.35 9.85
CA LEU A 276 22.27 9.43 9.16
C LEU A 276 20.90 8.99 8.63
N MET A 277 20.82 7.79 8.02
CA MET A 277 19.54 7.22 7.59
C MET A 277 18.61 6.95 8.77
N PHE A 278 19.13 6.41 9.86
CA PHE A 278 18.36 6.19 11.08
C PHE A 278 17.77 7.51 11.60
N LEU A 279 18.57 8.58 11.66
CA LEU A 279 18.11 9.90 12.09
C LEU A 279 17.00 10.43 11.17
N LEU A 280 17.14 10.28 9.85
CA LEU A 280 16.13 10.72 8.89
C LEU A 280 14.82 9.94 9.06
N VAL A 281 14.89 8.62 9.28
CA VAL A 281 13.73 7.79 9.62
C VAL A 281 13.08 8.27 10.92
N MET A 282 13.87 8.57 11.94
CA MET A 282 13.35 9.08 13.22
C MET A 282 12.66 10.43 13.05
N ILE A 283 13.21 11.35 12.25
CA ILE A 283 12.55 12.62 11.93
C ILE A 283 11.19 12.38 11.28
N CYS A 284 11.11 11.46 10.31
CA CYS A 284 9.85 11.12 9.66
C CYS A 284 8.82 10.62 10.68
N TRP A 285 9.19 9.66 11.54
CA TRP A 285 8.31 9.15 12.59
C TRP A 285 7.90 10.20 13.60
N ILE A 286 8.83 11.02 14.07
CA ILE A 286 8.56 12.11 15.02
C ILE A 286 7.59 13.11 14.38
N SER A 287 7.78 13.48 13.11
CA SER A 287 6.86 14.38 12.41
C SER A 287 5.44 13.81 12.32
N LEU A 288 5.31 12.51 12.04
CA LEU A 288 4.02 11.82 11.97
C LEU A 288 3.31 11.81 13.33
N ILE A 289 4.04 11.45 14.40
CA ILE A 289 3.52 11.44 15.78
C ILE A 289 3.10 12.85 16.23
N ILE A 290 3.92 13.87 15.95
CA ILE A 290 3.59 15.27 16.28
C ILE A 290 2.28 15.68 15.61
N ILE A 291 2.10 15.34 14.33
CA ILE A 291 0.88 15.68 13.61
C ILE A 291 -0.33 14.96 14.20
N GLU A 292 -0.21 13.69 14.54
CA GLU A 292 -1.29 12.92 15.16
C GLU A 292 -1.71 13.44 16.55
N LEU A 293 -0.76 14.03 17.29
CA LEU A 293 -0.98 14.67 18.58
C LEU A 293 -1.70 16.03 18.49
N MET A 294 -1.63 16.73 17.34
CA MET A 294 -2.21 18.08 17.20
C MET A 294 -3.74 18.10 17.34
N ALA A 295 -4.32 19.19 17.84
CA ALA A 295 -5.79 19.31 17.89
C ALA A 295 -6.42 19.25 16.48
N SER A 296 -7.66 18.74 16.40
CA SER A 296 -8.40 18.68 15.14
C SER A 296 -8.60 20.08 14.54
N GLY A 297 -8.43 20.20 13.22
CA GLY A 297 -8.55 21.45 12.47
C GLY A 297 -7.43 22.47 12.71
N LYS A 298 -6.38 22.14 13.47
CA LYS A 298 -5.29 23.08 13.80
C LYS A 298 -4.54 23.57 12.54
N LEU A 299 -4.26 22.68 11.57
CA LEU A 299 -3.54 23.04 10.34
C LEU A 299 -4.37 23.92 9.39
N LYS A 300 -5.68 23.69 9.31
CA LYS A 300 -6.59 24.54 8.52
C LYS A 300 -6.71 25.97 9.06
N LYS A 301 -6.56 26.15 10.38
CA LYS A 301 -6.59 27.48 11.01
C LYS A 301 -5.30 28.26 10.75
N SER A 302 -4.13 27.61 10.77
CA SER A 302 -2.87 28.29 10.50
C SER A 302 -2.72 28.77 9.06
N GLU A 303 -3.24 28.02 8.07
CA GLU A 303 -3.23 28.47 6.67
C GLU A 303 -4.05 29.75 6.46
N LYS A 304 -5.19 29.91 7.13
CA LYS A 304 -6.03 31.10 7.00
C LYS A 304 -5.44 32.38 7.60
N ILE A 305 -4.57 32.26 8.61
CA ILE A 305 -3.95 33.42 9.28
C ILE A 305 -2.84 34.02 8.42
N HIS A 306 -2.23 33.25 7.51
CA HIS A 306 -1.15 33.73 6.65
C HIS A 306 -1.59 34.54 5.41
N TYR A 307 -2.90 34.63 5.17
CA TYR A 307 -3.51 35.37 4.04
C TYR A 307 -4.26 36.64 4.48
N LEU A 308 -4.09 37.08 5.73
CA LEU A 308 -4.58 38.35 6.27
C LEU A 308 -3.38 39.22 6.66
#